data_AF-A0A0A8LBX7-F1
#
_entry.id   AF-A0A0A8LBX7-F1
#
_cell.length_a   1.000
_cell.length_b   1.000
_cell.length_c   1.000
_cell.angle_alpha   90.00
_cell.angle_beta   90.00
_cell.angle_gamma   90.00
#
_symmetry.space_group_name_H-M   'P 1'
#
loop_
_entity.id
_entity.type
_entity.pdbx_description
1 polymer ?
#
loop_
_entity_poly.entity_id
_entity_poly.type
_entity_poly.pdbx_seq_one_letter_code
_entity_poly.pdbx_strand_id
1 'polypeptide(L)'
;MSWKGVFANKFPKEVLQQYIAANDGIVNSTVFQGTLYELTVVRELMDKLRIGNMQVVGGSYDGGIDIRGKWDISPLTEAIETKIQFEPLPKRLNLQKSSLKPWRHKMKPGKFLDCYVQCKAFSSDKVTGRQVRETIGAFAMGVPITKRNSSIMIMSSPTLFTRDGIRLFNEANIPMIFTQVEMIKKLADGSFDVEDSGQLQHYYENDHASKLLANCGIKEWLKLEGYRDYE
;
A
#
# COMPACT_ATOMS: atom_id res chain seq x y z
N MET A 1 -2.85 23.78 -9.48
CA MET A 1 -1.87 22.73 -9.81
C MET A 1 -2.43 21.41 -9.30
N SER A 2 -2.55 20.37 -10.13
CA SER A 2 -3.11 19.08 -9.71
C SER A 2 -2.01 18.24 -9.06
N TRP A 3 -2.09 18.02 -7.74
CA TRP A 3 -1.20 17.12 -7.00
C TRP A 3 -1.45 15.64 -7.34
N LYS A 4 -2.56 15.38 -8.02
CA LYS A 4 -2.89 14.10 -8.64
C LYS A 4 -2.04 13.95 -9.90
N GLY A 5 -1.02 13.11 -9.81
CA GLY A 5 -0.04 12.88 -10.85
C GLY A 5 0.49 11.45 -10.80
N VAL A 6 1.28 11.10 -11.81
CA VAL A 6 1.97 9.80 -11.90
C VAL A 6 3.41 9.98 -11.42
N PHE A 7 3.81 9.18 -10.44
CA PHE A 7 5.16 9.07 -9.89
C PHE A 7 5.80 7.80 -10.45
N ALA A 8 6.82 7.97 -11.30
CA ALA A 8 7.40 6.85 -12.04
C ALA A 8 8.18 5.88 -11.15
N ASN A 9 9.37 6.27 -10.69
CA ASN A 9 10.29 5.35 -10.00
C ASN A 9 10.61 5.75 -8.55
N LYS A 10 10.50 7.04 -8.24
CA LYS A 10 10.76 7.59 -6.90
C LYS A 10 9.77 8.71 -6.61
N PHE A 11 9.42 8.86 -5.34
CA PHE A 11 8.67 10.01 -4.87
C PHE A 11 9.61 11.23 -4.77
N PRO A 12 9.36 12.33 -5.48
CA PRO A 12 10.20 13.52 -5.39
C PRO A 12 10.12 14.12 -3.99
N LYS A 13 11.28 14.49 -3.41
CA LYS A 13 11.38 14.90 -2.00
C LYS A 13 10.51 16.11 -1.70
N GLU A 14 10.38 17.03 -2.65
CA GLU A 14 9.76 18.34 -2.49
C GLU A 14 8.23 18.32 -2.57
N VAL A 15 7.62 17.21 -3.03
CA VAL A 15 6.18 17.17 -3.35
C VAL A 15 5.31 17.44 -2.12
N LEU A 16 5.69 16.90 -0.96
CA LEU A 16 4.95 17.14 0.29
C LEU A 16 5.09 18.59 0.75
N GLN A 17 6.31 19.16 0.76
CA GLN A 17 6.49 20.57 1.14
C GLN A 17 5.74 21.51 0.18
N GLN A 18 5.80 21.26 -1.12
CA GLN A 18 5.09 22.05 -2.13
C GLN A 18 3.57 21.99 -1.94
N TYR A 19 3.03 20.80 -1.67
CA TYR A 19 1.61 20.63 -1.39
C TYR A 19 1.18 21.42 -0.16
N ILE A 20 1.95 21.31 0.93
CA ILE A 20 1.66 22.01 2.19
C ILE A 20 1.67 23.52 1.97
N ALA A 21 2.74 24.05 1.37
CA ALA A 21 2.89 25.50 1.13
C ALA A 21 1.78 26.06 0.23
N ALA A 22 1.37 25.32 -0.81
CA ALA A 22 0.34 25.76 -1.73
C ALA A 22 -1.08 25.72 -1.17
N ASN A 23 -1.30 25.00 -0.06
CA ASN A 23 -2.63 24.78 0.52
C ASN A 23 -2.72 25.21 2.00
N ASP A 24 -1.82 26.07 2.46
CA ASP A 24 -1.75 26.54 3.85
C ASP A 24 -3.09 27.12 4.36
N GLY A 25 -3.81 27.85 3.50
CA GLY A 25 -5.11 28.43 3.82
C GLY A 25 -6.23 27.42 4.14
N ILE A 26 -6.05 26.13 3.85
CA ILE A 26 -7.02 25.06 4.12
C ILE A 26 -6.44 23.92 4.96
N VAL A 27 -5.34 24.16 5.66
CA VAL A 27 -4.56 23.16 6.42
C VAL A 27 -5.39 22.32 7.41
N ASN A 28 -6.46 22.88 7.96
CA ASN A 28 -7.34 22.20 8.93
C ASN A 28 -8.51 21.46 8.27
N SER A 29 -8.63 21.50 6.94
CA SER A 29 -9.72 20.82 6.23
C SER A 29 -9.47 19.32 6.10
N THR A 30 -10.55 18.53 6.08
CA THR A 30 -10.48 17.08 5.85
C THR A 30 -9.92 16.74 4.47
N VAL A 31 -10.18 17.59 3.47
CA VAL A 31 -9.61 17.47 2.13
C VAL A 31 -8.09 17.62 2.18
N PHE A 32 -7.60 18.65 2.86
CA PHE A 32 -6.16 18.86 2.99
C PHE A 32 -5.47 17.65 3.63
N GLN A 33 -6.00 17.20 4.77
CA GLN A 33 -5.45 16.08 5.53
C GLN A 33 -5.52 14.76 4.75
N GLY A 34 -6.62 14.52 4.04
CA GLY A 34 -6.79 13.34 3.19
C GLY A 34 -5.75 13.28 2.07
N THR A 35 -5.61 14.36 1.28
CA THR A 35 -4.63 14.38 0.18
C THR A 35 -3.18 14.40 0.69
N LEU A 36 -2.89 15.06 1.81
CA LEU A 36 -1.56 14.97 2.44
C LEU A 36 -1.24 13.51 2.82
N TYR A 37 -2.22 12.81 3.37
CA TYR A 37 -2.08 11.41 3.73
C TYR A 37 -1.88 10.51 2.51
N GLU A 38 -2.65 10.69 1.44
CA GLU A 38 -2.46 9.96 0.17
C GLU A 38 -1.03 10.11 -0.36
N LEU A 39 -0.52 11.34 -0.41
CA LEU A 39 0.86 11.62 -0.86
C LEU A 39 1.91 10.97 0.07
N THR A 40 1.66 10.99 1.38
CA THR A 40 2.52 10.32 2.37
C THR A 40 2.54 8.81 2.15
N VAL A 41 1.39 8.19 1.90
CA VAL A 41 1.28 6.77 1.58
C VAL A 41 2.02 6.44 0.28
N VAL A 42 1.91 7.27 -0.77
CA VAL A 42 2.71 7.09 -1.99
C VAL A 42 4.20 7.07 -1.66
N ARG A 43 4.70 8.08 -0.93
CA ARG A 43 6.12 8.14 -0.53
C ARG A 43 6.56 6.84 0.13
N GLU A 44 5.85 6.39 1.16
CA GLU A 44 6.23 5.20 1.92
C GLU A 44 6.16 3.91 1.10
N LEU A 45 5.14 3.75 0.25
CA LEU A 45 5.00 2.57 -0.60
C LEU A 45 6.06 2.54 -1.71
N MET A 46 6.42 3.68 -2.29
CA MET A 46 7.49 3.78 -3.27
C MET A 46 8.86 3.50 -2.63
N ASP A 47 9.12 4.05 -1.45
CA ASP A 47 10.41 3.94 -0.78
C ASP A 47 10.64 2.55 -0.19
N LYS A 48 9.72 2.09 0.66
CA LYS A 48 9.89 0.88 1.47
C LYS A 48 9.43 -0.38 0.77
N LEU A 49 8.44 -0.29 -0.12
CA LEU A 49 7.94 -1.44 -0.89
C LEU A 49 8.32 -1.40 -2.36
N ARG A 50 9.00 -0.34 -2.85
CA ARG A 50 9.43 -0.23 -4.26
C ARG A 50 8.28 -0.37 -5.25
N ILE A 51 7.09 0.08 -4.86
CA ILE A 51 5.94 0.13 -5.78
C ILE A 51 6.16 1.32 -6.71
N GLY A 52 6.29 1.05 -8.01
CA GLY A 52 6.50 2.08 -9.03
C GLY A 52 5.21 2.50 -9.72
N ASN A 53 5.34 3.48 -10.63
CA ASN A 53 4.27 4.04 -11.46
C ASN A 53 3.01 4.34 -10.65
N MET A 54 3.19 4.95 -9.47
CA MET A 54 2.11 5.24 -8.56
C MET A 54 1.36 6.48 -9.00
N GLN A 55 0.03 6.43 -9.03
CA GLN A 55 -0.81 7.53 -9.45
C GLN A 55 -1.88 7.77 -8.40
N VAL A 56 -1.93 8.98 -7.83
CA VAL A 56 -3.07 9.42 -7.03
C VAL A 56 -4.23 9.70 -7.98
N VAL A 57 -5.28 8.89 -7.90
CA VAL A 57 -6.46 8.95 -8.75
C VAL A 57 -7.71 9.43 -8.01
N GLY A 58 -7.64 9.55 -6.69
CA GLY A 58 -8.79 9.79 -5.82
C GLY A 58 -9.65 10.99 -6.21
N GLY A 59 -10.96 10.97 -5.94
CA GLY A 59 -11.93 12.02 -6.26
C GLY A 59 -13.38 11.54 -6.22
N SER A 60 -14.36 12.44 -6.36
CA SER A 60 -15.75 12.01 -6.55
C SER A 60 -15.80 11.05 -7.75
N TYR A 61 -16.42 9.87 -7.58
CA TYR A 61 -16.61 8.81 -8.60
C TYR A 61 -15.43 7.86 -8.90
N ASP A 62 -14.36 7.85 -8.10
CA ASP A 62 -13.21 6.94 -8.27
C ASP A 62 -13.47 5.46 -7.87
N GLY A 63 -14.64 5.17 -7.31
CA GLY A 63 -15.03 3.84 -6.86
C GLY A 63 -14.34 3.39 -5.56
N GLY A 64 -13.75 4.31 -4.79
CA GLY A 64 -13.07 4.03 -3.52
C GLY A 64 -11.61 3.60 -3.66
N ILE A 65 -10.98 3.89 -4.80
CA ILE A 65 -9.54 3.67 -5.02
C ILE A 65 -8.87 5.04 -5.09
N ASP A 66 -7.97 5.31 -4.15
CA ASP A 66 -7.30 6.60 -4.05
C ASP A 66 -5.98 6.62 -4.84
N ILE A 67 -5.29 5.47 -4.91
CA ILE A 67 -3.99 5.34 -5.60
C ILE A 67 -3.94 4.05 -6.41
N ARG A 68 -3.27 4.10 -7.58
CA ARG A 68 -2.91 2.93 -8.38
C ARG A 68 -1.41 2.82 -8.53
N GLY A 69 -0.86 1.62 -8.65
CA GLY A 69 0.58 1.43 -8.84
C GLY A 69 0.91 0.13 -9.56
N LYS A 70 2.19 -0.04 -9.89
CA LYS A 70 2.78 -1.25 -10.48
C LYS A 70 3.92 -1.73 -9.60
N TRP A 71 3.80 -2.95 -9.09
CA TRP A 71 4.80 -3.52 -8.20
C TRP A 71 5.65 -4.55 -8.92
N ASP A 72 6.90 -4.19 -9.18
CA ASP A 72 7.94 -5.17 -9.53
C ASP A 72 8.56 -5.71 -8.24
N ILE A 73 8.26 -6.97 -7.97
CA ILE A 73 8.73 -7.64 -6.76
C ILE A 73 10.13 -8.25 -6.97
N SER A 74 10.59 -8.36 -8.22
CA SER A 74 11.83 -9.07 -8.57
C SER A 74 13.06 -8.54 -7.85
N PRO A 75 13.33 -7.22 -7.84
CA PRO A 75 14.49 -6.68 -7.14
C PRO A 75 14.48 -6.98 -5.64
N LEU A 76 13.31 -6.90 -5.00
CA LEU A 76 13.14 -7.19 -3.57
C LEU A 76 13.43 -8.64 -3.24
N THR A 77 12.86 -9.55 -4.03
CA THR A 77 13.04 -10.98 -3.82
C THR A 77 14.50 -11.38 -4.04
N GLU A 78 15.13 -10.90 -5.10
CA GLU A 78 16.54 -11.17 -5.41
C GLU A 78 17.45 -10.68 -4.28
N ALA A 79 17.21 -9.46 -3.77
CA ALA A 79 17.96 -8.92 -2.63
C ALA A 79 17.86 -9.82 -1.39
N ILE A 80 16.66 -10.33 -1.08
CA ILE A 80 16.44 -11.15 0.11
C ILE A 80 16.96 -12.57 -0.04
N GLU A 81 16.93 -13.14 -1.25
CA GLU A 81 17.48 -14.47 -1.51
C GLU A 81 19.00 -14.55 -1.28
N THR A 82 19.71 -13.41 -1.32
CA THR A 82 21.13 -13.37 -0.91
C THR A 82 21.33 -13.52 0.60
N LYS A 83 20.30 -13.24 1.40
CA LYS A 83 20.34 -13.22 2.87
C LYS A 83 19.60 -14.41 3.50
N ILE A 84 18.61 -14.96 2.81
CA ILE A 84 17.68 -15.96 3.36
C ILE A 84 17.43 -17.06 2.32
N GLN A 85 17.49 -18.31 2.79
CA GLN A 85 17.09 -19.46 2.01
C GLN A 85 15.61 -19.78 2.26
N PHE A 86 14.80 -19.72 1.20
CA PHE A 86 13.40 -20.13 1.28
C PHE A 86 13.22 -21.63 1.07
N GLU A 87 12.26 -22.22 1.76
CA GLU A 87 11.81 -23.58 1.51
C GLU A 87 11.20 -23.73 0.10
N PRO A 88 11.23 -24.94 -0.50
CA PRO A 88 10.64 -25.18 -1.81
C PRO A 88 9.16 -24.77 -1.89
N LEU A 89 8.82 -23.90 -2.85
CA LEU A 89 7.47 -23.40 -3.02
C LEU A 89 6.63 -24.29 -3.97
N PRO A 90 5.50 -24.86 -3.52
CA PRO A 90 4.58 -25.58 -4.40
C PRO A 90 4.10 -24.70 -5.58
N LYS A 91 3.81 -25.33 -6.74
CA LYS A 91 3.31 -24.62 -7.93
C LYS A 91 1.96 -23.92 -7.69
N ARG A 92 1.14 -24.48 -6.79
CA ARG A 92 -0.15 -23.93 -6.37
C ARG A 92 -0.30 -24.05 -4.86
N LEU A 93 -0.96 -23.08 -4.25
CA LEU A 93 -1.33 -23.08 -2.84
C LEU A 93 -2.85 -23.06 -2.70
N ASN A 94 -3.36 -23.78 -1.70
CA ASN A 94 -4.78 -23.85 -1.40
C ASN A 94 -5.22 -22.65 -0.54
N LEU A 95 -6.29 -21.99 -0.97
CA LEU A 95 -7.08 -21.05 -0.19
C LEU A 95 -8.32 -21.78 0.36
N GLN A 96 -9.05 -21.14 1.26
CA GLN A 96 -10.29 -21.71 1.81
C GLN A 96 -11.31 -22.12 0.73
N LYS A 97 -11.41 -21.36 -0.37
CA LYS A 97 -12.42 -21.56 -1.42
C LYS A 97 -11.86 -21.77 -2.83
N SER A 98 -10.54 -21.77 -2.99
CA SER A 98 -9.90 -21.86 -4.32
C SER A 98 -8.44 -22.28 -4.22
N SER A 99 -7.73 -22.36 -5.35
CA SER A 99 -6.26 -22.45 -5.36
C SER A 99 -5.68 -21.30 -6.17
N LEU A 100 -4.52 -20.82 -5.75
CA LEU A 100 -3.78 -19.80 -6.49
C LEU A 100 -2.39 -20.30 -6.89
N LYS A 101 -1.85 -19.71 -7.96
CA LYS A 101 -0.44 -19.82 -8.30
C LYS A 101 0.29 -18.62 -7.67
N PRO A 102 1.25 -18.83 -6.75
CA PRO A 102 2.05 -17.76 -6.15
C PRO A 102 2.69 -16.85 -7.20
N TRP A 103 2.92 -15.59 -6.83
CA TRP A 103 3.53 -14.60 -7.70
C TRP A 103 4.97 -14.96 -8.05
N ARG A 104 5.72 -15.58 -7.14
CA ARG A 104 7.09 -16.07 -7.39
C ARG A 104 7.20 -16.87 -8.70
N HIS A 105 6.23 -17.75 -8.97
CA HIS A 105 6.19 -18.57 -10.19
C HIS A 105 5.68 -17.83 -11.44
N LYS A 106 5.29 -16.57 -11.30
CA LYS A 106 4.78 -15.69 -12.35
C LYS A 106 5.77 -14.58 -12.68
N MET A 107 6.74 -14.30 -11.81
CA MET A 107 7.74 -13.25 -11.97
C MET A 107 8.56 -13.45 -13.24
N LYS A 108 8.64 -12.40 -14.04
CA LYS A 108 9.39 -12.28 -15.29
C LYS A 108 9.70 -10.80 -15.52
N PRO A 109 10.79 -10.46 -16.21
CA PRO A 109 11.10 -9.08 -16.57
C PRO A 109 9.89 -8.38 -17.22
N GLY A 110 9.62 -7.14 -16.78
CA GLY A 110 8.52 -6.33 -17.30
C GLY A 110 7.10 -6.75 -16.86
N LYS A 111 6.98 -7.69 -15.91
CA LYS A 111 5.69 -8.12 -15.38
C LYS A 111 5.47 -7.66 -13.96
N PHE A 112 4.42 -6.87 -13.78
CA PHE A 112 4.09 -6.22 -12.52
C PHE A 112 2.83 -6.79 -11.88
N LEU A 113 2.77 -6.72 -10.55
CA LEU A 113 1.53 -6.80 -9.80
C LEU A 113 0.81 -5.45 -9.87
N ASP A 114 -0.47 -5.46 -10.20
CA ASP A 114 -1.29 -4.25 -10.18
C ASP A 114 -1.65 -3.92 -8.72
N CYS A 115 -1.24 -2.76 -8.22
CA CYS A 115 -1.57 -2.31 -6.87
C CYS A 115 -2.71 -1.29 -6.91
N TYR A 116 -3.70 -1.49 -6.05
CA TYR A 116 -4.79 -0.57 -5.81
C TYR A 116 -4.77 -0.22 -4.34
N VAL A 117 -4.76 1.07 -4.01
CA VAL A 117 -4.67 1.52 -2.63
C VAL A 117 -5.92 2.32 -2.28
N GLN A 118 -6.47 2.03 -1.10
CA GLN A 118 -7.45 2.88 -0.45
C GLN A 118 -6.86 3.42 0.85
N CYS A 119 -6.89 4.73 0.99
CA CYS A 119 -6.39 5.50 2.13
C CYS A 119 -7.56 5.87 3.04
N LYS A 120 -7.38 5.68 4.35
CA LYS A 120 -8.32 6.13 5.38
C LYS A 120 -7.55 6.93 6.42
N ALA A 121 -7.50 8.25 6.24
CA ALA A 121 -6.79 9.20 7.11
C ALA A 121 -7.54 9.44 8.44
N PHE A 122 -7.74 8.40 9.26
CA PHE A 122 -8.41 8.53 10.56
C PHE A 122 -7.48 9.16 11.59
N SER A 123 -7.93 10.17 12.33
CA SER A 123 -7.16 10.77 13.41
C SER A 123 -7.15 9.90 14.68
N SER A 124 -8.30 9.31 15.02
CA SER A 124 -8.48 8.51 16.24
C SER A 124 -9.28 7.22 16.03
N ASP A 125 -10.11 7.18 14.99
CA ASP A 125 -10.99 6.04 14.73
C ASP A 125 -10.21 4.85 14.19
N LYS A 126 -10.55 3.65 14.68
CA LYS A 126 -10.01 2.39 14.16
C LYS A 126 -10.70 1.99 12.86
N VAL A 127 -10.00 1.23 12.03
CA VAL A 127 -10.58 0.66 10.81
C VAL A 127 -11.60 -0.42 11.17
N THR A 128 -12.86 -0.21 10.82
CA THR A 128 -13.96 -1.13 11.12
C THR A 128 -14.29 -2.05 9.95
N GLY A 129 -15.15 -3.04 10.19
CA GLY A 129 -15.69 -3.90 9.14
C GLY A 129 -16.41 -3.16 8.01
N ARG A 130 -16.94 -1.96 8.26
CA ARG A 130 -17.55 -1.12 7.23
C ARG A 130 -16.50 -0.72 6.18
N GLN A 131 -15.37 -0.18 6.61
CA GLN A 131 -14.31 0.24 5.70
C GLN A 131 -13.74 -0.96 4.94
N VAL A 132 -13.55 -2.10 5.61
CA VAL A 132 -13.08 -3.32 4.95
C VAL A 132 -14.03 -3.77 3.84
N ARG A 133 -15.35 -3.77 4.09
CA ARG A 133 -16.34 -4.12 3.05
C ARG A 133 -16.33 -3.14 1.88
N GLU A 134 -16.17 -1.86 2.15
CA GLU A 134 -16.04 -0.81 1.13
C GLU A 134 -14.83 -1.08 0.24
N THR A 135 -13.68 -1.38 0.82
CA THR A 135 -12.44 -1.73 0.11
C THR A 135 -12.58 -2.99 -0.74
N ILE A 136 -13.24 -4.03 -0.22
CA ILE A 136 -13.53 -5.25 -0.98
C ILE A 136 -14.43 -4.94 -2.17
N GLY A 137 -15.45 -4.10 -1.98
CA GLY A 137 -16.34 -3.63 -3.05
C GLY A 137 -15.60 -2.84 -4.12
N ALA A 138 -14.76 -1.90 -3.71
CA ALA A 138 -13.92 -1.10 -4.59
C ALA A 138 -13.02 -1.98 -5.47
N PHE A 139 -12.36 -2.97 -4.88
CA PHE A 139 -11.55 -3.93 -5.64
C PHE A 139 -12.40 -4.78 -6.59
N ALA A 140 -13.55 -5.28 -6.13
CA ALA A 140 -14.41 -6.12 -6.95
C ALA A 140 -14.96 -5.39 -8.19
N MET A 141 -15.23 -4.08 -8.06
CA MET A 141 -15.71 -3.22 -9.14
C MET A 141 -14.57 -2.68 -10.03
N GLY A 142 -13.46 -2.27 -9.43
CA GLY A 142 -12.34 -1.62 -10.12
C GLY A 142 -11.38 -2.60 -10.81
N VAL A 143 -11.36 -3.88 -10.41
CA VAL A 143 -10.43 -4.89 -10.93
C VAL A 143 -11.15 -5.95 -11.76
N PRO A 144 -10.85 -6.06 -13.07
CA PRO A 144 -11.39 -7.12 -13.92
C PRO A 144 -11.14 -8.51 -13.34
N ILE A 145 -12.12 -9.40 -13.44
CA ILE A 145 -12.04 -10.78 -12.88
C ILE A 145 -10.76 -11.49 -13.33
N THR A 146 -10.36 -11.32 -14.59
CA THR A 146 -9.15 -11.92 -15.19
C THR A 146 -7.83 -11.41 -14.59
N LYS A 147 -7.84 -10.24 -13.93
CA LYS A 147 -6.68 -9.57 -13.34
C LYS A 147 -6.58 -9.72 -11.83
N ARG A 148 -7.60 -10.27 -11.16
CA ARG A 148 -7.63 -10.38 -9.68
C ARG A 148 -6.45 -11.20 -9.11
N ASN A 149 -5.99 -12.22 -9.83
CA ASN A 149 -4.82 -13.04 -9.45
C ASN A 149 -3.46 -12.44 -9.83
N SER A 150 -3.46 -11.21 -10.36
CA SER A 150 -2.29 -10.38 -10.63
C SER A 150 -2.45 -8.97 -10.08
N SER A 151 -3.37 -8.80 -9.13
CA SER A 151 -3.68 -7.52 -8.50
C SER A 151 -3.68 -7.71 -6.99
N ILE A 152 -3.33 -6.65 -6.26
CA ILE A 152 -3.39 -6.61 -4.81
C ILE A 152 -4.09 -5.33 -4.36
N MET A 153 -4.94 -5.48 -3.35
CA MET A 153 -5.59 -4.35 -2.68
C MET A 153 -4.77 -3.98 -1.45
N ILE A 154 -4.42 -2.71 -1.31
CA ILE A 154 -3.73 -2.17 -0.14
C ILE A 154 -4.70 -1.24 0.56
N MET A 155 -4.93 -1.47 1.84
CA MET A 155 -5.60 -0.52 2.72
C MET A 155 -4.54 0.16 3.56
N SER A 156 -4.52 1.49 3.54
CA SER A 156 -3.61 2.29 4.37
C SER A 156 -4.37 3.16 5.35
N SER A 157 -4.00 3.08 6.64
CA SER A 157 -4.59 3.89 7.71
C SER A 157 -3.55 4.12 8.81
N PRO A 158 -3.52 5.29 9.46
CA PRO A 158 -2.62 5.52 10.59
C PRO A 158 -3.07 4.75 11.84
N THR A 159 -4.32 4.29 11.90
CA THR A 159 -4.89 3.53 13.01
C THR A 159 -5.10 2.06 12.65
N LEU A 160 -4.99 1.20 13.67
CA LEU A 160 -5.22 -0.24 13.56
C LEU A 160 -6.71 -0.59 13.38
N PHE A 161 -6.97 -1.86 13.04
CA PHE A 161 -8.32 -2.40 12.96
C PHE A 161 -9.03 -2.53 14.31
N THR A 162 -10.36 -2.51 14.27
CA THR A 162 -11.19 -3.14 15.30
C THR A 162 -11.13 -4.67 15.18
N ARG A 163 -11.57 -5.39 16.22
CA ARG A 163 -11.65 -6.87 16.18
C ARG A 163 -12.49 -7.38 15.01
N ASP A 164 -13.61 -6.73 14.73
CA ASP A 164 -14.46 -7.07 13.58
C ASP A 164 -13.78 -6.74 12.25
N GLY A 165 -13.10 -5.60 12.17
CA GLY A 165 -12.35 -5.18 10.98
C GLY A 165 -11.28 -6.19 10.58
N ILE A 166 -10.43 -6.60 11.51
CA ILE A 166 -9.35 -7.56 11.21
C ILE A 166 -9.89 -8.95 10.86
N ARG A 167 -10.99 -9.38 11.49
CA ARG A 167 -11.67 -10.64 11.14
C ARG A 167 -12.13 -10.63 9.68
N LEU A 168 -12.87 -9.59 9.28
CA LEU A 168 -13.36 -9.47 7.90
C LEU A 168 -12.24 -9.32 6.88
N PHE A 169 -11.17 -8.61 7.23
CA PHE A 169 -9.99 -8.47 6.38
C PHE A 169 -9.33 -9.83 6.10
N ASN A 170 -9.25 -10.69 7.11
CA ASN A 170 -8.70 -12.04 7.00
C ASN A 170 -9.61 -13.03 6.27
N GLU A 171 -10.93 -12.85 6.34
CA GLU A 171 -11.92 -13.67 5.63
C GLU A 171 -12.12 -13.25 4.16
N ALA A 172 -11.53 -12.12 3.74
CA ALA A 172 -11.67 -11.60 2.40
C ALA A 172 -11.06 -12.55 1.35
N ASN A 173 -11.83 -12.86 0.30
CA ASN A 173 -11.41 -13.74 -0.79
C ASN A 173 -10.63 -13.01 -1.89
N ILE A 174 -9.97 -11.91 -1.54
CA ILE A 174 -9.10 -11.13 -2.44
C ILE A 174 -7.75 -10.90 -1.76
N PRO A 175 -6.65 -10.74 -2.52
CA PRO A 175 -5.34 -10.43 -1.95
C PRO A 175 -5.38 -9.03 -1.31
N MET A 176 -5.28 -8.96 0.02
CA MET A 176 -5.26 -7.68 0.75
C MET A 176 -4.02 -7.53 1.61
N ILE A 177 -3.44 -6.33 1.55
CA ILE A 177 -2.41 -5.85 2.46
C ILE A 177 -2.98 -4.70 3.28
N PHE A 178 -2.67 -4.68 4.57
CA PHE A 178 -2.84 -3.53 5.42
C PHE A 178 -1.48 -2.89 5.69
N THR A 179 -1.43 -1.57 5.54
CA THR A 179 -0.26 -0.76 5.90
C THR A 179 -0.67 0.26 6.94
N GLN A 180 0.08 0.34 8.03
CA GLN A 180 -0.07 1.43 9.00
C GLN A 180 0.96 2.50 8.68
N VAL A 181 0.55 3.49 7.91
CA VAL A 181 1.36 4.69 7.64
C VAL A 181 0.86 5.80 8.54
N GLU A 182 1.74 6.41 9.32
CA GLU A 182 1.38 7.51 10.22
C GLU A 182 0.92 8.76 9.46
N MET A 183 0.22 9.66 10.16
CA MET A 183 -0.03 11.01 9.66
C MET A 183 1.25 11.85 9.79
N ILE A 184 1.44 12.80 8.88
CA ILE A 184 2.49 13.82 9.07
C ILE A 184 2.12 14.69 10.28
N LYS A 185 3.08 14.85 11.20
CA LYS A 185 2.89 15.63 12.44
C LYS A 185 2.99 17.12 12.15
N LYS A 186 2.11 17.88 12.79
CA LYS A 186 2.25 19.34 12.88
C LYS A 186 3.11 19.68 14.10
N LEU A 187 4.16 20.46 13.89
CA LEU A 187 5.08 20.91 14.92
C LEU A 187 4.51 22.11 15.69
N ALA A 188 5.15 22.43 16.82
CA ALA A 188 4.70 23.51 17.71
C ALA A 188 4.72 24.90 17.05
N ASP A 189 5.62 25.11 16.09
CA ASP A 189 5.72 26.33 15.29
C ASP A 189 4.70 26.39 14.14
N GLY A 190 3.84 25.37 14.01
CA GLY A 190 2.82 25.26 12.98
C GLY A 190 3.31 24.65 11.67
N SER A 191 4.62 24.40 11.52
CA SER A 191 5.17 23.69 10.37
C SER A 191 4.85 22.19 10.41
N PHE A 192 5.14 21.49 9.32
CA PHE A 192 4.89 20.06 9.19
C PHE A 192 6.21 19.28 9.12
N ASP A 193 6.29 18.22 9.90
CA ASP A 193 7.46 17.34 9.98
C ASP A 193 7.45 16.31 8.84
N VAL A 194 7.82 16.75 7.64
CA VAL A 194 7.79 15.88 6.44
C VAL A 194 8.85 14.78 6.49
N GLU A 195 9.99 15.01 7.14
CA GLU A 195 11.12 14.08 7.10
C GLU A 195 10.99 12.96 8.15
N ASP A 196 10.68 13.31 9.40
CA ASP A 196 10.74 12.37 10.52
C ASP A 196 9.37 11.77 10.90
N SER A 197 8.30 12.16 10.19
CA SER A 197 6.94 11.64 10.41
C SER A 197 6.29 11.07 9.14
N GLY A 198 5.09 10.50 9.30
CA GLY A 198 4.39 9.84 8.19
C GLY A 198 4.98 8.49 7.79
N GLN A 199 5.65 7.80 8.73
CA GLN A 199 6.40 6.58 8.46
C GLN A 199 5.48 5.36 8.39
N LEU A 200 5.80 4.39 7.52
CA LEU A 200 5.24 3.04 7.55
C LEU A 200 5.72 2.31 8.82
N GLN A 201 4.78 2.04 9.72
CA GLN A 201 5.00 1.37 11.00
C GLN A 201 4.72 -0.13 10.92
N HIS A 202 3.64 -0.52 10.24
CA HIS A 202 3.22 -1.91 10.16
C HIS A 202 2.81 -2.33 8.76
N TYR A 203 3.11 -3.58 8.45
CA TYR A 203 2.72 -4.27 7.22
C TYR A 203 2.08 -5.60 7.61
N TYR A 204 0.90 -5.87 7.06
CA TYR A 204 0.14 -7.08 7.35
C TYR A 204 -0.54 -7.60 6.09
N GLU A 205 -0.51 -8.91 5.89
CA GLU A 205 -1.14 -9.59 4.76
C GLU A 205 -2.27 -10.47 5.27
N ASN A 206 -3.40 -10.51 4.56
CA ASN A 206 -4.37 -11.57 4.80
C ASN A 206 -3.87 -12.93 4.24
N ASP A 207 -4.62 -14.00 4.50
CA ASP A 207 -4.28 -15.35 4.02
C ASP A 207 -4.08 -15.39 2.49
N HIS A 208 -4.92 -14.67 1.74
CA HIS A 208 -4.82 -14.62 0.29
C HIS A 208 -3.54 -13.92 -0.18
N ALA A 209 -3.25 -12.71 0.33
CA ALA A 209 -2.04 -11.97 -0.02
C ALA A 209 -0.78 -12.74 0.38
N SER A 210 -0.75 -13.33 1.57
CA SER A 210 0.43 -14.08 2.04
C SER A 210 0.73 -15.30 1.17
N LYS A 211 -0.29 -16.01 0.69
CA LYS A 211 -0.10 -17.10 -0.28
C LYS A 211 0.27 -16.60 -1.66
N LEU A 212 -0.30 -15.47 -2.10
CA LEU A 212 0.05 -14.86 -3.38
C LEU A 212 1.52 -14.41 -3.38
N LEU A 213 2.01 -13.85 -2.28
CA LEU A 213 3.37 -13.33 -2.10
C LEU A 213 4.33 -14.34 -1.45
N ALA A 214 3.94 -15.60 -1.37
CA ALA A 214 4.79 -16.65 -0.79
C ALA A 214 6.16 -16.70 -1.48
N ASN A 215 7.22 -16.77 -0.67
CA ASN A 215 8.64 -16.69 -1.05
C ASN A 215 9.01 -15.47 -1.91
N CYS A 216 8.30 -14.34 -1.75
CA CYS A 216 8.71 -13.07 -2.33
C CYS A 216 9.59 -12.23 -1.38
N GLY A 217 9.68 -12.62 -0.10
CA GLY A 217 10.58 -12.00 0.87
C GLY A 217 10.15 -10.61 1.40
N ILE A 218 8.90 -10.20 1.20
CA ILE A 218 8.46 -8.82 1.51
C ILE A 218 8.56 -8.50 3.01
N LYS A 219 8.17 -9.45 3.89
CA LYS A 219 8.23 -9.25 5.34
C LYS A 219 9.67 -9.19 5.83
N GLU A 220 10.50 -10.06 5.30
CA GLU A 220 11.93 -10.12 5.58
C GLU A 220 12.64 -8.85 5.12
N TRP A 221 12.29 -8.36 3.93
CA TRP A 221 12.77 -7.09 3.39
C TRP A 221 12.50 -5.92 4.32
N LEU A 222 11.25 -5.78 4.79
CA LEU A 222 10.89 -4.73 5.71
C LEU A 222 11.59 -4.88 7.07
N LYS A 223 11.65 -6.11 7.60
CA LYS A 223 12.28 -6.41 8.89
C LYS A 223 13.78 -6.14 8.90
N LEU A 224 14.45 -6.43 7.79
CA LEU A 224 15.90 -6.21 7.61
C LEU A 224 16.21 -4.80 7.11
N GLU A 225 15.20 -3.93 7.00
CA GLU A 225 15.32 -2.57 6.45
C GLU A 225 16.05 -2.53 5.10
N GLY A 226 15.85 -3.54 4.24
CA GLY A 226 16.60 -3.69 3.00
C GLY A 226 16.47 -2.49 2.05
N TYR A 227 15.43 -1.68 2.24
CA TYR A 227 15.21 -0.44 1.50
C TYR A 227 16.25 0.65 1.76
N ARG A 228 17.02 0.58 2.86
CA ARG A 228 18.11 1.51 3.15
C ARG A 228 19.40 1.20 2.38
N ASP A 229 19.63 -0.07 2.03
CA ASP A 229 20.86 -0.53 1.36
C ASP A 229 20.80 -0.36 -0.17
N TYR A 230 19.64 0.02 -0.71
CA TYR A 230 19.37 0.14 -2.14
C TYR A 230 19.12 1.62 -2.51
N GLU A 231 20.19 2.40 -2.68
CA GLU A 231 20.15 3.74 -3.31
C GLU A 231 20.55 3.71 -4.79
#